data_AF-A0A3S0PP50-F1
#
_entry.id   AF-A0A3S0PP50-F1
#
_cell.length_a   1.000
_cell.length_b   1.000
_cell.length_c   1.000
_cell.angle_alpha   90.00
_cell.angle_beta   90.00
_cell.angle_gamma   90.00
#
_symmetry.space_group_name_H-M   'P 1'
#
loop_
_entity.id
_entity.type
_entity.pdbx_description
1 polymer ?
#
loop_
_entity_poly.entity_id
_entity_poly.type
_entity_poly.pdbx_seq_one_letter_code
_entity_poly.pdbx_strand_id
1 'polypeptide(L)'
;MKKPKLSFWQIWNLSFGFLGVQIGYSLQNGNTSRILEALGADVHSIGYFWLAAPLAGLIVQPIIGLSSDKTWTRLGRRIPFIFFGAIVSALAMFFMPNAEYFT
;
A
#
# COMPACT_ATOMS: atom_id res chain seq x y z
N MET A 1 4.16 30.93 -4.06
CA MET A 1 3.33 30.15 -3.11
C MET A 1 4.14 29.89 -1.84
N LYS A 2 3.76 30.44 -0.68
CA LYS A 2 4.42 30.13 0.60
C LYS A 2 4.02 28.71 1.02
N LYS A 3 4.98 27.77 1.04
CA LYS A 3 4.75 26.42 1.57
C LYS A 3 4.43 26.55 3.07
N PRO A 4 3.36 25.92 3.58
CA PRO A 4 3.07 25.94 5.02
C PRO A 4 4.23 25.30 5.78
N LYS A 5 4.70 25.95 6.84
CA LYS A 5 5.68 25.36 7.76
C LYS A 5 4.94 24.36 8.65
N LEU A 6 5.28 23.09 8.54
CA LEU A 6 4.71 22.03 9.37
C LEU A 6 5.28 22.13 10.79
N SER A 7 4.41 21.97 11.78
CA SER A 7 4.81 21.82 13.19
C SER A 7 5.58 20.52 13.40
N PHE A 8 6.46 20.50 14.40
CA PHE A 8 7.19 19.28 14.81
C PHE A 8 6.25 18.08 14.98
N TRP A 9 5.09 18.28 15.62
CA TRP A 9 4.08 17.22 15.82
C TRP A 9 3.43 16.74 14.52
N GLN A 10 3.29 17.61 13.52
CA GLN A 10 2.79 17.21 12.20
C GLN A 10 3.82 16.38 11.45
N ILE A 11 5.10 16.73 11.56
CA ILE A 11 6.19 15.96 10.98
C ILE A 11 6.31 14.60 11.69
N TRP A 12 6.21 14.57 13.02
CA TRP A 12 6.22 13.35 13.81
C TRP A 12 5.09 12.39 13.39
N ASN A 13 3.85 12.85 13.33
CA ASN A 13 2.71 12.03 12.92
C ASN A 13 2.85 11.51 11.48
N LEU A 14 3.36 12.34 10.57
CA LEU A 14 3.63 11.93 9.19
C LEU A 14 4.71 10.83 9.13
N SER A 15 5.82 11.03 9.84
CA SER A 15 6.93 10.06 9.90
C SER A 15 6.51 8.75 10.56
N PHE A 16 5.70 8.82 11.61
CA PHE A 16 5.18 7.63 12.29
C PHE A 16 4.22 6.84 11.40
N GLY A 17 3.35 7.52 10.65
CA GLY A 17 2.53 6.87 9.63
C GLY A 17 3.39 6.19 8.54
N PHE A 18 4.44 6.86 8.09
CA PHE A 18 5.36 6.31 7.10
C PHE A 18 6.15 5.10 7.63
N LEU A 19 6.56 5.13 8.91
CA LEU A 19 7.20 4.00 9.59
C LEU A 19 6.31 2.74 9.52
N GLY A 20 5.02 2.87 9.82
CA GLY A 20 4.07 1.75 9.74
C GLY A 20 3.97 1.14 8.34
N VAL A 21 3.91 1.99 7.30
CA VAL A 21 3.89 1.53 5.90
C VAL A 21 5.16 0.76 5.56
N GLN A 22 6.32 1.22 6.01
CA GLN A 22 7.61 0.56 5.75
C GLN A 22 7.73 -0.79 6.46
N ILE A 23 7.21 -0.91 7.69
CA ILE A 23 7.14 -2.20 8.39
C ILE A 23 6.27 -3.19 7.60
N GLY A 24 5.09 -2.76 7.14
CA GLY A 24 4.21 -3.59 6.31
C GLY A 24 4.87 -4.03 5.00
N TYR A 25 5.54 -3.11 4.31
CA TYR A 25 6.27 -3.41 3.08
C TYR A 25 7.44 -4.38 3.31
N SER A 26 8.16 -4.25 4.41
CA SER A 26 9.24 -5.16 4.80
C SER A 26 8.71 -6.57 5.09
N LEU A 27 7.61 -6.68 5.85
CA LEU A 27 6.95 -7.95 6.12
C LEU A 27 6.43 -8.60 4.83
N GLN A 28 5.86 -7.81 3.92
CA GLN A 28 5.43 -8.29 2.62
C GLN A 28 6.63 -8.82 1.83
N ASN A 29 7.70 -8.04 1.63
CA ASN A 29 8.86 -8.48 0.86
C ASN A 29 9.57 -9.70 1.47
N GLY A 30 9.64 -9.81 2.81
CA GLY A 30 10.27 -10.94 3.49
C GLY A 30 9.46 -12.24 3.45
N ASN A 31 8.13 -12.15 3.40
CA ASN A 31 7.24 -13.32 3.44
C ASN A 31 6.59 -13.65 2.10
N THR A 32 6.60 -12.75 1.12
CA THR A 32 5.94 -12.96 -0.19
C THR A 32 6.50 -14.17 -0.92
N SER A 33 7.81 -14.37 -0.93
CA SER A 33 8.42 -15.56 -1.56
C SER A 33 7.99 -16.86 -0.86
N ARG A 34 7.92 -16.86 0.47
CA ARG A 34 7.51 -18.04 1.26
C ARG A 34 6.03 -18.38 1.08
N ILE A 35 5.15 -17.38 1.03
CA ILE A 35 3.71 -17.56 0.82
C ILE A 35 3.43 -18.05 -0.61
N LEU A 36 4.10 -17.49 -1.62
CA LEU A 36 3.95 -17.93 -3.01
C LEU A 36 4.47 -19.34 -3.25
N GLU A 37 5.60 -19.72 -2.62
CA GLU A 37 6.11 -21.10 -2.65
C GLU A 37 5.15 -22.09 -1.96
N ALA A 38 4.55 -21.71 -0.82
CA ALA A 38 3.56 -22.54 -0.12
C ALA A 38 2.27 -22.78 -0.93
N LEU A 39 1.86 -21.79 -1.73
CA LEU A 39 0.72 -21.87 -2.66
C LEU A 39 1.02 -22.67 -3.94
N GLY A 40 2.20 -23.28 -4.08
CA GLY A 40 2.57 -24.12 -5.23
C GLY A 40 3.00 -23.36 -6.48
N ALA A 41 3.34 -22.07 -6.37
CA ALA A 41 3.84 -21.29 -7.50
C ALA A 41 5.27 -21.72 -7.86
N ASP A 42 5.45 -22.18 -9.10
CA ASP A 42 6.76 -22.53 -9.66
C ASP A 42 7.72 -21.34 -9.59
N VAL A 43 8.99 -21.58 -9.22
CA VAL A 43 10.00 -20.56 -8.89
C VAL A 43 10.25 -19.59 -10.05
N HIS A 44 9.98 -20.03 -11.29
CA HIS A 44 10.05 -19.22 -12.50
C HIS A 44 8.92 -18.18 -12.63
N SER A 45 7.78 -18.41 -11.98
CA SER A 45 6.61 -17.52 -12.04
C SER A 45 6.68 -16.36 -11.02
N ILE A 46 7.50 -16.50 -9.98
CA ILE A 46 7.73 -15.47 -8.94
C ILE A 46 8.16 -14.13 -9.56
N GLY A 47 8.97 -14.17 -10.63
CA GLY A 47 9.39 -12.96 -11.35
C GLY A 47 8.24 -12.16 -11.95
N TYR A 48 7.16 -12.81 -12.41
CA TYR A 48 5.98 -12.13 -12.94
C TYR A 48 5.16 -11.45 -11.85
N PHE A 49 5.11 -12.01 -10.63
CA PHE A 49 4.46 -11.37 -9.48
C PHE A 49 5.15 -10.05 -9.11
N TRP A 50 6.48 -10.00 -9.18
CA TRP A 50 7.24 -8.77 -8.97
C TRP A 50 7.02 -7.72 -10.06
N LEU A 51 6.71 -8.13 -11.29
CA LEU A 51 6.31 -7.22 -12.38
C LEU A 51 4.88 -6.72 -12.25
N ALA A 52 3.99 -7.47 -11.59
CA ALA A 52 2.61 -7.06 -11.36
C ALA A 52 2.52 -5.78 -10.49
N ALA A 53 3.37 -5.64 -9.48
CA ALA A 53 3.41 -4.47 -8.61
C ALA A 53 3.69 -3.13 -9.36
N PRO A 54 4.75 -2.99 -10.17
CA PRO A 54 5.00 -1.78 -10.95
C PRO A 54 3.94 -1.55 -12.05
N LEU A 55 3.40 -2.61 -12.66
CA LEU A 55 2.30 -2.49 -13.65
C LEU A 55 1.03 -1.94 -13.00
N ALA A 56 0.62 -2.48 -11.85
CA ALA A 56 -0.49 -1.95 -11.08
C ALA A 56 -0.21 -0.50 -10.66
N GLY A 57 1.02 -0.19 -10.22
CA GLY A 57 1.45 1.16 -9.90
C GLY A 57 1.30 2.15 -11.07
N LEU A 58 1.66 1.75 -12.29
CA LEU A 58 1.56 2.58 -13.49
C LEU A 58 0.12 3.02 -13.79
N ILE A 59 -0.85 2.17 -13.52
CA ILE A 59 -2.28 2.44 -13.76
C ILE A 59 -2.90 3.17 -12.56
N VAL A 60 -2.63 2.68 -11.35
CA VAL A 60 -3.27 3.16 -10.12
C VAL A 60 -2.78 4.55 -9.74
N GLN A 61 -1.48 4.85 -9.89
CA GLN A 61 -0.91 6.15 -9.54
C GLN A 61 -1.56 7.34 -10.27
N PRO A 62 -1.72 7.37 -11.61
CA PRO A 62 -2.34 8.49 -12.31
C PRO A 62 -3.83 8.62 -11.99
N ILE A 63 -4.55 7.50 -11.84
CA ILE A 63 -5.98 7.50 -11.51
C ILE A 63 -6.20 8.10 -10.12
N ILE A 64 -5.46 7.62 -9.12
CA ILE A 64 -5.55 8.14 -7.75
C ILE A 64 -5.02 9.58 -7.68
N GLY A 65 -3.97 9.92 -8.41
CA GLY A 65 -3.43 11.28 -8.46
C GLY A 65 -4.45 12.31 -8.98
N LEU A 66 -5.11 11.99 -10.10
CA LEU A 66 -6.14 12.86 -10.69
C LEU A 66 -7.42 12.90 -9.84
N SER A 67 -7.84 11.77 -9.28
CA SER A 67 -9.03 11.67 -8.44
C SER A 67 -8.84 12.33 -7.06
N SER A 68 -7.63 12.22 -6.49
CA SER A 68 -7.29 12.90 -5.24
C SER A 68 -7.33 14.41 -5.41
N ASP A 69 -6.91 14.94 -6.56
CA ASP A 69 -6.89 16.39 -6.77
C ASP A 69 -8.28 17.01 -6.94
N LYS A 70 -9.28 16.22 -7.37
CA LYS A 70 -10.66 16.68 -7.57
C LYS A 70 -11.58 16.53 -6.35
N THR A 71 -11.16 15.78 -5.32
CA THR A 71 -12.05 15.47 -4.17
C THR A 71 -11.70 16.33 -2.96
N TRP A 72 -12.63 17.18 -2.52
CA TRP A 72 -12.48 17.99 -1.30
C TRP A 72 -13.47 17.52 -0.23
N THR A 73 -12.98 16.73 0.73
CA THR A 73 -13.79 16.25 1.86
C THR A 73 -13.46 17.03 3.15
N ARG A 74 -14.31 16.90 4.17
CA ARG A 74 -14.11 17.54 5.50
C ARG A 74 -12.77 17.20 6.18
N LEU A 75 -12.13 16.09 5.79
CA LEU A 75 -10.85 15.62 6.33
C LEU A 75 -9.65 16.05 5.48
N GLY A 76 -9.87 16.72 4.33
CA GLY A 76 -8.83 17.17 3.41
C GLY A 76 -8.82 16.44 2.05
N ARG A 77 -7.89 16.84 1.18
CA ARG A 77 -7.82 16.40 -0.24
C ARG A 77 -7.21 15.01 -0.46
N ARG A 78 -6.28 14.59 0.40
CA ARG A 78 -5.48 13.36 0.22
C ARG A 78 -5.73 12.28 1.29
N ILE A 79 -6.26 12.68 2.44
CA ILE A 79 -6.47 11.82 3.61
C ILE A 79 -7.52 10.70 3.36
N PRO A 80 -8.65 10.95 2.66
CA PRO A 80 -9.65 9.90 2.42
C PRO A 80 -9.11 8.73 1.60
N PHE A 81 -8.30 9.02 0.58
CA PHE A 81 -7.70 8.01 -0.28
C PHE A 81 -6.64 7.19 0.46
N ILE A 82 -5.83 7.85 1.30
CA ILE A 82 -4.84 7.15 2.15
C ILE A 82 -5.55 6.25 3.17
N PHE A 83 -6.63 6.73 3.79
CA PHE A 83 -7.37 5.97 4.79
C PHE A 83 -8.08 4.75 4.19
N PHE A 84 -8.75 4.92 3.05
CA PHE A 84 -9.38 3.82 2.33
C PHE A 84 -8.34 2.80 1.85
N GLY A 85 -7.22 3.27 1.29
CA GLY A 85 -6.11 2.40 0.91
C GLY A 85 -5.55 1.62 2.10
N ALA A 86 -5.35 2.26 3.25
CA ALA A 86 -4.88 1.61 4.46
C ALA A 86 -5.84 0.51 4.96
N ILE A 87 -7.16 0.74 4.93
CA ILE A 87 -8.16 -0.27 5.30
C ILE A 87 -8.11 -1.46 4.34
N VAL A 88 -8.12 -1.20 3.03
CA VAL A 88 -8.07 -2.25 2.01
C VAL A 88 -6.77 -3.06 2.13
N SER A 89 -5.62 -2.40 2.33
CA SER A 89 -4.34 -3.06 2.54
C SER A 89 -4.30 -3.87 3.84
N ALA A 90 -4.89 -3.37 4.93
CA ALA A 90 -4.99 -4.10 6.19
C ALA A 90 -5.84 -5.37 6.05
N LEU A 91 -6.99 -5.27 5.38
CA LEU A 91 -7.84 -6.42 5.07
C LEU A 91 -7.11 -7.41 4.15
N ALA A 92 -6.44 -6.93 3.10
CA ALA A 92 -5.67 -7.79 2.20
C ALA A 92 -4.55 -8.54 2.92
N MET A 93 -3.78 -7.88 3.79
CA MET A 93 -2.75 -8.53 4.62
C MET A 93 -3.34 -9.54 5.61
N PHE A 94 -4.55 -9.30 6.11
CA PHE A 94 -5.23 -10.24 7.01
C PHE A 94 -5.71 -11.51 6.29
N PHE A 95 -6.19 -11.37 5.04
CA PHE A 95 -6.64 -12.51 4.23
C PHE A 95 -5.50 -13.25 3.53
N MET A 96 -4.37 -12.59 3.23
CA MET A 96 -3.21 -13.17 2.54
C MET A 96 -2.70 -14.49 3.15
N PRO A 97 -2.54 -14.65 4.48
CA PRO A 97 -2.14 -15.93 5.07
C PRO A 97 -3.27 -16.97 5.17
N ASN A 98 -4.54 -16.59 4.96
CA ASN A 98 -5.69 -17.51 4.99
C ASN A 98 -6.16 -17.94 3.58
N ALA A 99 -5.43 -17.57 2.53
CA ALA A 99 -5.78 -17.91 1.15
C ALA A 99 -5.81 -19.43 0.89
N GLU A 100 -5.12 -20.22 1.71
CA GLU A 100 -5.16 -21.69 1.68
C GLU A 100 -6.55 -22.29 1.98
N TYR A 101 -7.47 -21.54 2.61
CA TYR A 101 -8.86 -22.00 2.83
C TYR A 101 -9.77 -21.84 1.61
N PHE A 102 -9.34 -21.10 0.58
CA PHE A 102 -10.15 -20.77 -0.60
C PHE A 102 -9.71 -21.53 -1.88
N THR A 103 -8.80 -22.50 -1.76
CA THR A 103 -8.40 -23.44 -2.82
C THR A 103 -8.84 -24.85 -2.45
#